data_AF-A0A6L7A6S4-F1
#
_entry.id   AF-A0A6L7A6S4-F1
#
_cell.length_a   1.000
_cell.length_b   1.000
_cell.length_c   1.000
_cell.angle_alpha   90.00
_cell.angle_beta   90.00
_cell.angle_gamma   90.00
#
_symmetry.space_group_name_H-M   'P 1'
#
loop_
_entity.id
_entity.type
_entity.pdbx_description
1 polymer ?
#
loop_
_entity_poly.entity_id
_entity_poly.type
_entity_poly.pdbx_seq_one_letter_code
_entity_poly.pdbx_strand_id
1 'polypeptide(L)'
;MLDNPDESFLIHQIEVSKSELNDYDTQVYLESETIANVRVDEREVYSGSGSQRQNVANATIYIYAFNQPGRVIDDTWLDAKVTFHGKAYLVKSINTYSQVGVDETYSWELGVI
;
A
#
# COMPACT_ATOMS: atom_id res chain seq x y z
N MET A 1 -11.81 -16.72 -12.19
CA MET A 1 -10.53 -15.97 -12.13
C MET A 1 -10.89 -14.54 -12.41
N LEU A 2 -10.45 -13.61 -11.57
CA LEU A 2 -10.57 -12.18 -11.87
C LEU A 2 -9.61 -11.84 -13.00
N ASP A 3 -10.08 -11.06 -13.97
CA ASP A 3 -9.23 -10.57 -15.05
C ASP A 3 -8.23 -9.55 -14.50
N ASN A 4 -7.00 -9.61 -14.99
CA ASN A 4 -6.00 -8.61 -14.61
C ASN A 4 -6.41 -7.23 -15.12
N PRO A 5 -6.11 -6.15 -14.36
CA PRO A 5 -6.29 -4.80 -14.87
C PRO A 5 -5.42 -4.57 -16.10
N ASP A 6 -5.84 -3.64 -16.95
CA ASP A 6 -5.02 -3.15 -18.05
C ASP A 6 -3.74 -2.50 -17.50
N GLU A 7 -2.58 -2.96 -17.99
CA GLU A 7 -1.25 -2.51 -17.54
C GLU A 7 -1.05 -1.01 -17.72
N SER A 8 -1.78 -0.37 -18.66
CA SER A 8 -1.74 1.08 -18.86
C SER A 8 -2.26 1.90 -17.67
N PHE A 9 -2.95 1.29 -16.70
CA PHE A 9 -3.31 1.94 -15.44
C PHE A 9 -2.25 1.81 -14.35
N LEU A 10 -1.26 0.93 -14.54
CA LEU A 10 -0.22 0.60 -13.58
C LEU A 10 1.07 1.35 -13.89
N ILE A 11 0.98 2.68 -14.00
CA ILE A 11 2.08 3.54 -14.49
C ILE A 11 2.98 4.09 -13.39
N HIS A 12 2.67 3.83 -12.12
CA HIS A 12 3.36 4.42 -10.99
C HIS A 12 4.44 3.49 -10.44
N GLN A 13 5.35 4.11 -9.70
CA GLN A 13 6.37 3.44 -8.90
C GLN A 13 6.36 4.06 -7.50
N ILE A 14 6.58 3.21 -6.49
CA ILE A 14 6.74 3.62 -5.10
C ILE A 14 8.05 3.10 -4.53
N GLU A 15 8.59 3.79 -3.54
CA GLU A 15 9.68 3.31 -2.69
C GLU A 15 9.11 3.00 -1.31
N VAL A 16 9.40 1.81 -0.78
CA VAL A 16 8.87 1.35 0.51
C VAL A 16 10.02 1.01 1.45
N SER A 17 10.05 1.64 2.61
CA SER A 17 10.92 1.28 3.73
C SER A 17 10.06 0.74 4.86
N LYS A 18 10.15 -0.57 5.12
CA LYS A 18 9.53 -1.17 6.30
C LYS A 18 10.11 -0.58 7.58
N SER A 19 9.33 -0.62 8.65
CA SER A 19 9.78 -0.15 9.95
C SER A 19 9.95 -1.28 10.95
N GLU A 20 10.89 -1.11 11.86
CA GLU A 20 11.08 -1.96 13.02
C GLU A 20 11.36 -1.10 14.26
N LEU A 21 11.25 -1.69 15.45
CA LEU A 21 11.70 -1.06 16.68
C LEU A 21 13.15 -1.46 16.94
N ASN A 22 14.00 -0.48 17.23
CA ASN A 22 15.34 -0.75 17.73
C ASN A 22 15.34 -1.12 19.22
N ASP A 23 16.51 -1.39 19.80
CA ASP A 23 16.70 -1.74 21.21
C ASP A 23 16.21 -0.68 22.23
N TYR A 24 15.82 0.50 21.76
CA TYR A 24 15.31 1.63 22.55
C TYR A 24 13.83 1.94 22.26
N ASP A 25 13.07 0.98 21.73
CA ASP A 25 11.66 1.14 21.33
C ASP A 25 11.43 2.33 20.37
N THR A 26 12.46 2.68 19.61
CA THR A 26 12.39 3.77 18.63
C THR A 26 12.17 3.17 17.26
N GLN A 27 11.14 3.65 16.55
CA GLN A 27 10.88 3.24 15.18
C GLN A 27 12.01 3.68 14.26
N VAL A 28 12.61 2.72 13.57
CA VAL A 28 13.62 2.93 12.53
C VAL A 28 13.11 2.37 11.21
N TYR A 29 13.54 2.97 10.11
CA TYR A 29 13.16 2.56 8.76
C TYR A 29 14.30 1.81 8.10
N LEU A 30 13.99 0.64 7.57
CA LEU A 30 14.91 -0.22 6.83
C LEU A 30 15.21 0.36 5.43
N GLU A 31 16.17 -0.27 4.76
CA GLU A 31 16.50 0.07 3.36
C GLU A 31 15.25 0.02 2.49
N SER A 32 15.10 1.03 1.64
CA SER A 32 13.94 1.16 0.75
C SER A 32 14.01 0.18 -0.40
N GLU A 33 12.92 -0.53 -0.67
CA GLU A 33 12.73 -1.28 -1.91
C GLU A 33 11.83 -0.53 -2.90
N THR A 34 12.09 -0.70 -4.18
CA THR A 34 11.27 -0.11 -5.25
C THR A 34 10.20 -1.10 -5.70
N ILE A 35 8.96 -0.63 -5.82
CA ILE A 35 7.84 -1.39 -6.37
C ILE A 35 7.29 -0.63 -7.58
N ALA A 36 7.51 -1.20 -8.76
CA ALA A 36 7.03 -0.65 -10.03
C ALA A 36 5.70 -1.29 -10.45
N ASN A 37 5.09 -0.72 -11.48
CA ASN A 37 3.84 -1.17 -12.07
C ASN A 37 2.68 -1.23 -11.06
N VAL A 38 2.54 -0.15 -10.29
CA VAL A 38 1.45 0.02 -9.34
C VAL A 38 0.53 1.15 -9.80
N ARG A 39 -0.65 1.25 -9.20
CA ARG A 39 -1.52 2.42 -9.35
C ARG A 39 -1.59 3.18 -8.03
N VAL A 40 -1.35 4.48 -8.09
CA VAL A 40 -1.57 5.39 -6.97
C VAL A 40 -2.78 6.27 -7.29
N ASP A 41 -3.69 6.40 -6.34
CA ASP A 41 -4.81 7.33 -6.39
C ASP A 41 -4.68 8.32 -5.22
N GLU A 42 -4.24 9.56 -5.52
CA GLU A 42 -4.02 10.63 -4.53
C GLU A 42 -5.34 11.32 -4.13
N ARG A 43 -6.28 10.55 -3.58
CA ARG A 43 -7.55 11.06 -3.08
C ARG A 43 -7.62 10.96 -1.56
N GLU A 44 -7.92 12.09 -0.92
CA GLU A 44 -8.24 12.11 0.50
C GLU A 44 -9.56 11.36 0.77
N VAL A 45 -9.47 10.27 1.53
CA VAL A 45 -10.57 9.46 2.02
C VAL A 45 -10.86 9.86 3.45
N TYR A 46 -12.11 10.21 3.71
CA TYR A 46 -12.60 10.61 5.03
C TYR A 46 -13.59 9.56 5.56
N SER A 47 -13.51 9.25 6.85
CA SER A 47 -14.52 8.46 7.57
C SER A 47 -15.25 9.34 8.58
N GLY A 48 -16.51 9.03 8.86
CA GLY A 48 -17.38 9.78 9.79
C GLY A 48 -18.37 10.72 9.10
N SER A 49 -19.18 11.42 9.91
CA SER A 49 -20.23 12.33 9.44
C SER A 49 -20.11 13.71 10.10
N GLY A 50 -20.56 14.75 9.39
CA GLY A 50 -20.54 16.13 9.89
C GLY A 50 -19.14 16.61 10.30
N SER A 51 -19.05 17.23 11.48
CA SER A 51 -17.82 17.76 12.07
C SER A 51 -16.87 16.72 12.68
N GLN A 52 -17.22 15.42 12.63
CA GLN A 52 -16.40 14.31 13.13
C GLN A 52 -15.67 13.56 12.01
N ARG A 53 -15.53 14.14 10.82
CA ARG A 53 -14.78 13.52 9.73
C ARG A 53 -13.30 13.42 10.10
N GLN A 54 -12.75 12.21 10.02
CA GLN A 54 -11.33 11.92 10.16
C GLN A 54 -10.76 11.51 8.81
N ASN A 55 -9.57 12.02 8.49
CA ASN A 55 -8.82 11.55 7.33
C ASN A 55 -8.31 10.12 7.62
N VAL A 56 -8.63 9.20 6.72
CA VAL A 56 -8.28 7.77 6.83
C VAL A 56 -7.18 7.39 5.83
N ALA A 57 -7.08 8.10 4.70
CA ALA A 57 -6.01 7.95 3.73
C ALA A 57 -5.89 9.22 2.89
N ASN A 58 -4.66 9.69 2.65
CA ASN A 58 -4.34 10.73 1.69
C ASN A 58 -4.21 10.16 0.27
N ALA A 59 -3.86 8.88 0.17
CA ALA A 59 -3.80 8.16 -1.10
C ALA A 59 -4.07 6.67 -0.89
N THR A 60 -4.49 5.99 -1.96
CA THR A 60 -4.60 4.53 -2.02
C THR A 60 -3.64 4.00 -3.09
N ILE A 61 -2.86 2.99 -2.71
CA ILE A 61 -1.92 2.31 -3.61
C ILE A 61 -2.47 0.92 -3.90
N TYR A 62 -2.66 0.62 -5.18
CA TYR A 62 -3.10 -0.67 -5.67
C TYR A 62 -1.90 -1.45 -6.22
N ILE A 63 -1.67 -2.63 -5.66
CA ILE A 63 -0.58 -3.53 -6.03
C ILE A 63 -1.20 -4.87 -6.41
N TYR A 64 -0.95 -5.36 -7.63
CA TYR A 64 -1.57 -6.58 -8.13
C TYR A 64 -0.58 -7.74 -8.12
N ALA A 65 -0.98 -8.92 -7.64
CA ALA A 65 -0.08 -10.06 -7.48
C ALA A 65 0.51 -10.55 -8.83
N PHE A 66 -0.26 -10.45 -9.93
CA PHE A 66 0.17 -10.94 -11.24
C PHE A 66 1.47 -10.30 -11.75
N ASN A 67 1.77 -9.07 -11.33
CA ASN A 67 2.99 -8.35 -11.72
C ASN A 67 4.01 -8.21 -10.57
N GLN A 68 3.78 -8.89 -9.44
CA GLN A 68 4.65 -8.90 -8.26
C GLN A 68 5.01 -10.35 -7.85
N PRO A 69 5.74 -11.10 -8.69
CA PRO A 69 6.00 -12.51 -8.44
C PRO A 69 6.72 -12.72 -7.09
N GLY A 70 6.13 -13.58 -6.24
CA GLY A 70 6.69 -13.94 -4.94
C GLY A 70 6.60 -12.85 -3.86
N ARG A 71 5.98 -11.70 -4.16
CA ARG A 71 5.78 -10.64 -3.17
C ARG A 71 4.66 -11.01 -2.21
N VAL A 72 4.89 -10.77 -0.92
CA VAL A 72 3.90 -10.90 0.13
C VAL A 72 3.82 -9.57 0.87
N ILE A 73 2.62 -9.00 0.92
CA ILE A 73 2.32 -7.81 1.70
C ILE A 73 1.39 -8.23 2.83
N ASP A 74 1.83 -7.96 4.05
CA ASP A 74 1.21 -8.35 5.31
C ASP A 74 1.39 -7.23 6.35
N ASP A 75 0.95 -7.49 7.58
CA ASP A 75 0.97 -6.51 8.67
C ASP A 75 2.38 -6.00 9.02
N THR A 76 3.46 -6.62 8.55
CA THR A 76 4.83 -6.09 8.72
C THR A 76 5.08 -4.80 7.93
N TRP A 77 4.18 -4.45 7.03
CA TRP A 77 4.20 -3.21 6.27
C TRP A 77 3.43 -2.08 6.97
N LEU A 78 2.71 -2.36 8.06
CA LEU A 78 2.07 -1.30 8.83
C LEU A 78 3.14 -0.35 9.37
N ASP A 79 2.85 0.95 9.28
CA ASP A 79 3.76 2.05 9.57
C ASP A 79 5.04 2.09 8.72
N ALA A 80 5.12 1.30 7.64
CA ALA A 80 6.17 1.46 6.63
C ALA A 80 6.08 2.85 5.98
N LYS A 81 7.23 3.43 5.68
CA LYS A 81 7.33 4.68 4.93
C LYS A 81 7.23 4.38 3.44
N VAL A 82 6.28 5.01 2.77
CA VAL A 82 6.11 4.91 1.32
C VAL A 82 6.35 6.27 0.68
N THR A 83 7.16 6.31 -0.36
CA THR A 83 7.49 7.53 -1.09
C THR A 83 7.05 7.41 -2.55
N PHE A 84 6.32 8.40 -3.04
CA PHE A 84 5.97 8.57 -4.45
C PHE A 84 5.74 10.04 -4.76
N HIS A 85 5.95 10.44 -6.02
CA HIS A 85 5.79 11.83 -6.46
C HIS A 85 6.53 12.87 -5.57
N GLY A 86 7.66 12.47 -4.98
CA GLY A 86 8.48 13.31 -4.09
C GLY A 86 7.90 13.56 -2.68
N LYS A 87 6.82 12.87 -2.31
CA LYS A 87 6.19 12.95 -0.98
C LYS A 87 6.30 11.61 -0.25
N ALA A 88 6.43 11.68 1.06
CA ALA A 88 6.47 10.51 1.94
C ALA A 88 5.17 10.40 2.74
N TYR A 89 4.71 9.17 2.89
CA TYR A 89 3.50 8.79 3.61
C TYR A 89 3.79 7.58 4.49
N LEU A 90 2.89 7.28 5.42
CA LEU A 90 2.93 6.06 6.23
C LEU A 90 1.78 5.12 5.85
N VAL A 91 2.06 3.82 5.73
CA VAL A 91 1.02 2.80 5.58
C VAL A 91 0.22 2.69 6.87
N LYS A 92 -1.10 2.86 6.78
CA LYS A 92 -2.03 2.76 7.92
C LYS A 92 -3.09 1.69 7.77
N SER A 93 -3.30 1.20 6.55
CA SER A 93 -4.18 0.07 6.31
C SER A 93 -3.67 -0.77 5.15
N ILE A 94 -3.95 -2.07 5.24
CA ILE A 94 -3.63 -3.07 4.24
C ILE A 94 -4.89 -3.92 4.06
N ASN A 95 -5.44 -3.92 2.85
CA ASN A 95 -6.51 -4.84 2.47
C ASN A 95 -5.96 -5.84 1.46
N THR A 96 -6.08 -7.13 1.77
CA THR A 96 -5.67 -8.21 0.87
C THR A 96 -6.90 -8.82 0.23
N TYR A 97 -6.89 -8.92 -1.10
CA TYR A 97 -7.98 -9.50 -1.88
C TYR A 97 -7.51 -10.79 -2.53
N SER A 98 -8.34 -11.84 -2.44
CA SER A 98 -8.09 -13.12 -3.09
C SER A 98 -8.84 -13.26 -4.40
N GLN A 99 -8.36 -14.16 -5.25
CA GLN A 99 -9.06 -14.63 -6.43
C GLN A 99 -10.41 -15.26 -6.06
N VAL A 100 -11.42 -15.05 -6.89
CA VAL A 100 -12.74 -15.63 -6.64
C VAL A 100 -12.66 -17.15 -6.76
N GLY A 101 -12.95 -17.84 -5.66
CA GLY A 101 -13.07 -19.30 -5.59
C GLY A 101 -11.75 -20.05 -5.38
N VAL A 102 -10.63 -19.36 -5.18
CA VAL A 102 -9.34 -19.98 -4.81
C VAL A 102 -8.60 -19.12 -3.78
N ASP A 103 -7.82 -19.76 -2.91
CA ASP A 103 -7.01 -19.09 -1.88
C ASP A 103 -5.67 -18.59 -2.45
N GLU A 104 -5.77 -17.76 -3.48
CA GLU A 104 -4.62 -17.13 -4.13
C GLU A 104 -4.79 -15.61 -4.06
N THR A 105 -3.74 -14.89 -3.67
CA THR A 105 -3.79 -13.43 -3.61
C THR A 105 -3.93 -12.83 -5.00
N TYR A 106 -4.91 -11.95 -5.16
CA TYR A 106 -5.15 -11.19 -6.36
C TYR A 106 -4.48 -9.81 -6.30
N SER A 107 -4.68 -9.09 -5.20
CA SER A 107 -4.16 -7.73 -5.04
C SER A 107 -4.09 -7.30 -3.58
N TRP A 108 -3.37 -6.21 -3.35
CA TRP A 108 -3.33 -5.46 -2.10
C TRP A 108 -3.72 -4.02 -2.36
N GLU A 109 -4.43 -3.44 -1.39
CA GLU A 109 -4.69 -2.00 -1.32
C GLU A 109 -4.05 -1.44 -0.05
N LEU A 110 -3.16 -0.46 -0.22
CA LEU A 110 -2.51 0.25 0.90
C LEU A 110 -3.16 1.62 1.06
N GLY A 111 -3.72 1.89 2.23
CA GLY A 111 -4.11 3.23 2.64
C GLY A 111 -2.92 3.94 3.28
N VAL A 112 -2.53 5.10 2.74
CA VAL A 112 -1.39 5.87 3.25
C VAL A 112 -1.80 7.29 3.64
N ILE A 113 -1.19 7.84 4.69
CA ILE A 113 -1.47 9.19 5.23
C ILE A 113 -0.20 9.99 5.39
#